data_AF-A0A1H0FQQ5-F1
#
_entry.id   AF-A0A1H0FQQ5-F1
#
_cell.length_a   1.000
_cell.length_b   1.000
_cell.length_c   1.000
_cell.angle_alpha   90.00
_cell.angle_beta   90.00
_cell.angle_gamma   90.00
#
_symmetry.space_group_name_H-M   'P 1'
#
loop_
_entity.id
_entity.type
_entity.pdbx_description
1 polymer ?
#
loop_
_entity_poly.entity_id
_entity_poly.type
_entity_poly.pdbx_seq_one_letter_code
_entity_poly.pdbx_strand_id
1 'polypeptide(L)'
;MRALEHIKTFVLWLMILTSVVLTWFVWTYQPAYDELGETDNSYIEIEDIGEAKSFSQLLYPTSVLRHEEEDISWIHPAEDNYLELLEAISEIGLDNMRTAGTENAPSLDWFFEGIQMTFDEPLEGEWLQYIVDIEEENILIDYIDRIVITDTEANNGGEVTFLFIDMEAEEVYQSETTISSSQLRILTQRSALEQTAVEPHIFQEREDSDFQPVRYVASEPLSQRVYTYETTNISPDGFIQTLFADPGYVKQYFQEGQSSSYTDGTRMMDMLEGGSLLHFVQPDLSAGAQISTSSVVRSGQEFVNGHFGWTDDFYATSWNESGTYDQAEFTLHVGGMPVLDANSNNENHYKIELQRSGTEIIEYIRPMFQLDLNPFEIDTNVELPSYEELEEIIEEEDMFPLSAIEDAKIAYYMSRQNSFAVFEPSWFVFVRGQWQRVSIPDRNDQEVMPNGLE
;
A
#
# COMPACT_ATOMS: atom_id res chain seq x y z
N MET A 1 -40.73 -94.69 -10.63
CA MET A 1 -40.44 -93.73 -11.70
C MET A 1 -41.22 -92.41 -11.61
N ARG A 2 -42.47 -92.35 -11.09
CA ARG A 2 -43.24 -91.08 -11.01
C ARG A 2 -42.71 -90.02 -10.02
N ALA A 3 -42.13 -90.42 -8.88
CA ALA A 3 -41.67 -89.45 -7.87
C ALA A 3 -40.46 -88.62 -8.34
N LEU A 4 -39.58 -89.19 -9.18
CA LEU A 4 -38.42 -88.48 -9.74
C LEU A 4 -38.83 -87.44 -10.79
N GLU A 5 -39.89 -87.69 -11.56
CA GLU A 5 -40.43 -86.69 -12.49
C GLU A 5 -41.04 -85.50 -11.75
N HIS A 6 -41.80 -85.73 -10.67
CA HIS A 6 -42.37 -84.64 -9.89
C HIS A 6 -41.29 -83.76 -9.22
N ILE A 7 -40.19 -84.36 -8.74
CA ILE A 7 -39.06 -83.60 -8.19
C ILE A 7 -38.36 -82.78 -9.28
N LYS A 8 -38.15 -83.34 -10.48
CA LYS A 8 -37.57 -82.60 -11.60
C LYS A 8 -38.45 -81.42 -12.02
N THR A 9 -39.76 -81.62 -12.11
CA THR A 9 -40.70 -80.55 -12.44
C THR A 9 -40.75 -79.47 -11.35
N PHE A 10 -40.68 -79.88 -10.07
CA PHE A 10 -40.64 -78.94 -8.95
C PHE A 10 -39.36 -78.10 -8.94
N VAL A 11 -38.20 -78.73 -9.17
CA VAL A 11 -36.91 -78.03 -9.26
C VAL A 11 -36.89 -77.08 -10.47
N LEU A 12 -37.42 -77.51 -11.61
CA LEU A 12 -37.54 -76.66 -12.80
C LEU A 12 -38.41 -75.43 -12.50
N TRP A 13 -39.56 -75.64 -11.86
CA TRP A 13 -40.48 -74.56 -11.52
C TRP A 13 -39.87 -73.58 -10.50
N LEU A 14 -39.14 -74.10 -9.51
CA LEU A 14 -38.39 -73.29 -8.56
C LEU A 14 -37.33 -72.45 -9.28
N MET A 15 -36.57 -73.03 -10.20
CA MET A 15 -35.56 -72.28 -10.97
C MET A 15 -36.18 -71.18 -11.83
N ILE A 16 -37.33 -71.42 -12.44
CA ILE A 16 -38.04 -70.40 -13.21
C ILE A 16 -38.49 -69.26 -12.29
N LEU A 17 -39.09 -69.57 -11.14
CA LEU A 17 -39.51 -68.55 -10.18
C LEU A 17 -38.33 -67.73 -9.64
N THR A 18 -37.22 -68.40 -9.33
CA THR A 18 -36.00 -67.75 -8.84
C THR A 18 -35.43 -66.84 -9.92
N SER A 19 -35.44 -67.28 -11.19
CA SER A 19 -35.02 -66.44 -12.31
C SER A 19 -35.91 -65.22 -12.48
N VAL A 20 -37.24 -65.35 -12.35
CA VAL A 20 -38.16 -64.21 -12.46
C VAL A 20 -37.93 -63.21 -11.32
N VAL A 21 -37.72 -63.70 -10.09
CA VAL A 21 -37.40 -62.85 -8.93
C VAL A 21 -36.05 -62.15 -9.10
N LEU A 22 -35.03 -62.87 -9.58
CA LEU A 22 -33.72 -62.27 -9.83
C LEU A 22 -33.78 -61.20 -10.93
N THR A 23 -34.52 -61.47 -12.00
CA THR A 23 -34.75 -60.50 -13.07
C THR A 23 -35.51 -59.28 -12.56
N TRP A 24 -36.53 -59.48 -11.71
CA TRP A 24 -37.23 -58.38 -11.05
C TRP A 24 -36.26 -57.55 -10.20
N PHE A 25 -35.41 -58.19 -9.39
CA PHE A 25 -34.38 -57.51 -8.62
C PHE A 25 -33.47 -56.70 -9.53
N VAL A 26 -32.94 -57.25 -10.62
CA VAL A 26 -32.09 -56.50 -11.57
C VAL A 26 -32.84 -55.30 -12.18
N TRP A 27 -34.14 -55.43 -12.44
CA TRP A 27 -34.95 -54.36 -13.03
C TRP A 27 -35.36 -53.27 -12.03
N THR A 28 -35.48 -53.61 -10.74
CA THR A 28 -35.79 -52.65 -9.65
C THR A 28 -34.57 -52.21 -8.86
N TYR A 29 -33.40 -52.78 -9.13
CA TYR A 29 -32.12 -52.34 -8.56
C TYR A 29 -31.65 -51.11 -9.34
N GLN A 30 -32.12 -49.94 -8.90
CA GLN A 30 -31.32 -48.74 -9.06
C GLN A 30 -30.14 -48.89 -8.11
N PRO A 31 -28.90 -49.02 -8.58
CA PRO A 31 -27.77 -48.77 -7.71
C PRO A 31 -27.97 -47.35 -7.16
N ALA A 32 -27.84 -47.18 -5.84
CA ALA A 32 -27.39 -45.91 -5.33
C ALA A 32 -25.97 -45.75 -5.89
N TYR A 33 -25.89 -45.24 -7.12
CA TYR A 33 -24.94 -44.19 -7.32
C TYR A 33 -25.33 -43.19 -6.23
N ASP A 34 -24.52 -43.11 -5.16
CA ASP A 34 -24.21 -41.76 -4.70
C ASP A 34 -24.03 -41.02 -6.00
N GLU A 35 -24.89 -40.03 -6.23
CA GLU A 35 -24.56 -39.02 -7.21
C GLU A 35 -23.07 -38.79 -6.94
N LEU A 36 -22.21 -39.15 -7.90
CA LEU A 36 -21.05 -38.35 -8.10
C LEU A 36 -21.72 -37.02 -8.36
N GLY A 37 -22.00 -36.31 -7.25
CA GLY A 37 -22.53 -34.97 -7.25
C GLY A 37 -21.68 -34.34 -8.30
N GLU A 38 -22.37 -33.79 -9.30
CA GLU A 38 -21.78 -32.98 -10.36
C GLU A 38 -20.45 -32.54 -9.84
N THR A 39 -19.35 -33.03 -10.43
CA THR A 39 -17.99 -32.59 -10.09
C THR A 39 -18.14 -31.19 -9.57
N ASP A 40 -17.84 -30.98 -8.28
CA ASP A 40 -17.98 -29.71 -7.58
C ASP A 40 -17.06 -28.64 -8.23
N ASN A 41 -17.02 -28.56 -9.56
CA ASN A 41 -17.31 -27.35 -10.32
C ASN A 41 -18.66 -26.73 -9.93
N SER A 42 -18.99 -26.69 -8.63
CA SER A 42 -19.48 -25.43 -8.11
C SER A 42 -18.37 -24.46 -8.52
N TYR A 43 -18.67 -23.66 -9.54
CA TYR A 43 -17.93 -22.45 -9.76
C TYR A 43 -18.16 -21.68 -8.46
N ILE A 44 -17.28 -21.91 -7.48
CA ILE A 44 -17.25 -21.12 -6.27
C ILE A 44 -16.92 -19.75 -6.82
N GLU A 45 -17.93 -18.89 -6.85
CA GLU A 45 -17.73 -17.48 -7.12
C GLU A 45 -16.75 -17.03 -6.04
N ILE A 46 -15.50 -16.85 -6.45
CA ILE A 46 -14.46 -16.30 -5.58
C ILE A 46 -14.99 -14.91 -5.25
N GLU A 47 -15.48 -14.71 -4.02
CA GLU A 47 -15.76 -13.36 -3.56
C GLU A 47 -14.43 -12.59 -3.63
N ASP A 48 -14.43 -11.52 -4.42
CA ASP A 48 -13.28 -10.64 -4.50
C ASP A 48 -12.93 -10.18 -3.08
N ILE A 49 -11.69 -10.38 -2.68
CA ILE A 49 -11.22 -10.01 -1.33
C ILE A 49 -11.26 -8.49 -1.16
N GLY A 50 -11.00 -7.77 -2.24
CA GLY A 50 -10.94 -6.33 -2.39
C GLY A 50 -10.94 -6.00 -3.88
N GLU A 51 -9.98 -5.22 -4.35
CA GLU A 51 -9.88 -4.80 -5.75
C GLU A 51 -8.51 -5.11 -6.38
N ALA A 52 -8.40 -4.81 -7.68
CA ALA A 52 -7.14 -4.81 -8.41
C ALA A 52 -6.73 -3.35 -8.70
N LYS A 53 -5.46 -2.99 -8.45
CA LYS A 53 -4.92 -1.65 -8.70
C LYS A 53 -3.97 -1.66 -9.89
N SER A 54 -3.96 -0.58 -10.68
CA SER A 54 -2.91 -0.34 -11.67
C SER A 54 -1.58 -0.08 -10.96
N PHE A 55 -0.46 -0.13 -11.70
CA PHE A 55 0.84 0.17 -11.11
C PHE A 55 0.97 1.66 -10.75
N SER A 56 0.46 2.56 -11.60
CA SER A 56 0.43 4.00 -11.33
C SER A 56 -0.34 4.35 -10.05
N GLN A 57 -1.42 3.62 -9.76
CA GLN A 57 -2.19 3.81 -8.52
C GLN A 57 -1.42 3.39 -7.25
N LEU A 58 -0.30 2.67 -7.36
CA LEU A 58 0.55 2.32 -6.22
C LEU A 58 1.72 3.28 -6.02
N LEU A 59 2.05 4.08 -7.04
CA LEU A 59 3.12 5.07 -7.01
C LEU A 59 2.57 6.41 -6.54
N TYR A 60 2.56 6.61 -5.23
CA TYR A 60 1.97 7.79 -4.61
C TYR A 60 3.05 8.72 -4.06
N PRO A 61 3.02 10.03 -4.38
CA PRO A 61 3.96 10.98 -3.80
C PRO A 61 3.67 11.17 -2.32
N THR A 62 4.71 11.10 -1.50
CA THR A 62 4.63 11.34 -0.05
C THR A 62 4.22 12.78 0.25
N SER A 63 4.65 13.73 -0.57
CA SER A 63 4.22 15.12 -0.47
C SER A 63 4.12 15.78 -1.83
N VAL A 64 3.12 16.65 -1.95
CA VAL A 64 2.95 17.55 -3.09
C VAL A 64 2.95 18.98 -2.56
N LEU A 65 3.89 19.77 -3.05
CA LEU A 65 4.13 21.13 -2.62
C LEU A 65 3.82 22.10 -3.74
N ARG A 66 3.17 23.21 -3.41
CA ARG A 66 3.10 24.37 -4.28
C ARG A 66 4.22 25.32 -3.88
N HIS A 67 5.00 25.74 -4.86
CA HIS A 67 6.00 26.77 -4.71
C HIS A 67 5.50 28.05 -5.39
N GLU A 68 5.45 29.13 -4.64
CA GLU A 68 5.24 30.50 -5.12
C GLU A 68 6.45 31.33 -4.67
N GLU A 69 7.60 31.09 -5.31
CA GLU A 69 8.90 31.63 -4.90
C GLU A 69 9.29 31.16 -3.48
N GLU A 70 9.41 32.07 -2.52
CA GLU A 70 9.72 31.79 -1.12
C GLU A 70 8.52 31.25 -0.33
N ASP A 71 7.30 31.45 -0.84
CA ASP A 71 6.07 30.97 -0.20
C ASP A 71 5.81 29.51 -0.63
N ILE A 72 5.97 28.58 0.30
CA ILE A 72 5.83 27.13 0.04
C ILE A 72 4.65 26.58 0.85
N SER A 73 3.79 25.83 0.16
CA SER A 73 2.60 25.23 0.76
C SER A 73 2.53 23.75 0.49
N TRP A 74 2.33 22.94 1.52
CA TRP A 74 1.93 21.56 1.35
C TRP A 74 0.46 21.49 0.94
N ILE A 75 0.17 20.79 -0.16
CA ILE A 75 -1.16 20.50 -0.65
C ILE A 75 -1.65 19.26 0.07
N HIS A 76 -2.73 19.40 0.86
CA HIS A 76 -3.27 18.27 1.61
C HIS A 76 -3.83 17.22 0.64
N PRO A 77 -3.58 15.93 0.90
CA PRO A 77 -4.13 14.85 0.09
C PRO A 77 -5.59 14.52 0.41
N ALA A 78 -6.29 15.42 1.11
CA ALA A 78 -7.70 15.32 1.42
C ALA A 78 -8.55 15.86 0.25
N GLU A 79 -9.66 15.19 -0.03
CA GLU A 79 -10.66 15.54 -1.06
C GLU A 79 -10.33 15.12 -2.51
N ASP A 80 -11.39 15.01 -3.33
CA ASP A 80 -11.33 14.56 -4.74
C ASP A 80 -10.36 15.37 -5.62
N ASN A 81 -10.11 16.64 -5.28
CA ASN A 81 -9.28 17.55 -6.06
C ASN A 81 -7.79 17.16 -6.08
N TYR A 82 -7.30 16.45 -5.05
CA TYR A 82 -5.90 16.00 -5.03
C TYR A 82 -5.66 14.91 -6.07
N LEU A 83 -6.58 13.95 -6.19
CA LEU A 83 -6.51 12.91 -7.21
C LEU A 83 -6.68 13.52 -8.61
N GLU A 84 -7.58 14.51 -8.78
CA GLU A 84 -7.69 15.26 -10.04
C GLU A 84 -6.38 15.96 -10.42
N LEU A 85 -5.61 16.47 -9.45
CA LEU A 85 -4.31 17.09 -9.69
C LEU A 85 -3.30 16.06 -10.20
N LEU A 86 -3.18 14.92 -9.51
CA LEU A 86 -2.25 13.85 -9.91
C LEU A 86 -2.62 13.28 -11.29
N GLU A 87 -3.91 13.07 -11.55
CA GLU A 87 -4.40 12.62 -12.85
C GLU A 87 -4.03 13.65 -13.93
N ALA A 88 -4.31 14.94 -13.70
CA ALA A 88 -3.96 16.00 -14.64
C ALA A 88 -2.45 16.11 -14.89
N ILE A 89 -1.60 15.83 -13.90
CA ILE A 89 -0.14 15.78 -14.06
C ILE A 89 0.26 14.58 -14.92
N SER A 90 -0.35 13.42 -14.71
CA SER A 90 -0.02 12.20 -15.47
C SER A 90 -0.40 12.26 -16.94
N GLU A 91 -1.37 13.10 -17.30
CA GLU A 91 -1.74 13.38 -18.70
C GLU A 91 -0.81 14.39 -19.39
N ILE A 92 0.17 14.98 -18.69
CA ILE A 92 1.10 15.93 -19.32
C ILE A 92 2.10 15.18 -20.20
N GLY A 93 1.98 15.42 -21.50
CA GLY A 93 2.93 14.93 -22.50
C GLY A 93 4.31 15.59 -22.34
N LEU A 94 5.35 14.75 -22.32
CA LEU A 94 6.75 15.12 -22.25
C LEU A 94 7.45 14.91 -23.60
N ASP A 95 8.26 15.89 -23.99
CA ASP A 95 9.18 15.78 -25.13
C ASP A 95 10.49 15.08 -24.70
N ASN A 96 11.60 15.35 -25.39
CA ASN A 96 12.88 14.67 -25.12
C ASN A 96 13.47 15.09 -23.78
N MET A 97 13.91 14.10 -23.02
CA MET A 97 14.66 14.29 -21.79
C MET A 97 16.12 14.66 -22.08
N ARG A 98 16.68 15.55 -21.26
CA ARG A 98 18.10 15.92 -21.29
C ARG A 98 18.62 16.21 -19.88
N THR A 99 19.90 15.96 -19.65
CA THR A 99 20.56 16.39 -18.42
C THR A 99 20.55 17.93 -18.32
N ALA A 100 20.22 18.45 -17.13
CA ALA A 100 20.34 19.84 -16.73
C ALA A 100 21.58 20.01 -15.83
N GLY A 101 22.03 21.25 -15.60
CA GLY A 101 23.12 21.48 -14.65
C GLY A 101 22.61 21.46 -13.20
N THR A 102 23.53 21.70 -12.27
CA THR A 102 23.23 21.72 -10.83
C THR A 102 22.53 23.00 -10.37
N GLU A 103 22.18 23.92 -11.27
CA GLU A 103 21.41 25.13 -10.94
C GLU A 103 20.04 24.84 -10.31
N ASN A 104 19.48 23.66 -10.57
CA ASN A 104 18.21 23.20 -10.04
C ASN A 104 18.40 22.12 -8.95
N ALA A 105 19.60 22.01 -8.37
CA ALA A 105 19.84 21.10 -7.26
C ALA A 105 19.05 21.58 -6.01
N PRO A 106 18.35 20.67 -5.30
CA PRO A 106 17.63 21.02 -4.09
C PRO A 106 18.54 21.64 -3.02
N SER A 107 18.18 22.83 -2.56
CA SER A 107 18.85 23.55 -1.48
C SER A 107 17.85 24.46 -0.75
N LEU A 108 18.22 25.03 0.40
CA LEU A 108 17.34 25.94 1.15
C LEU A 108 16.97 27.21 0.36
N ASP A 109 17.82 27.61 -0.58
CA ASP A 109 17.63 28.81 -1.41
C ASP A 109 17.03 28.48 -2.79
N TRP A 110 16.55 27.25 -2.99
CA TRP A 110 15.96 26.82 -4.26
C TRP A 110 14.48 27.20 -4.35
N PHE A 111 14.22 28.37 -4.93
CA PHE A 111 12.89 28.95 -5.10
C PHE A 111 12.48 29.00 -6.57
N PHE A 112 11.21 28.71 -6.84
CA PHE A 112 10.61 28.72 -8.18
C PHE A 112 9.08 28.86 -8.07
N GLU A 113 8.39 29.11 -9.19
CA GLU A 113 6.93 29.00 -9.27
C GLU A 113 6.57 27.64 -9.88
N GLY A 114 5.80 26.81 -9.16
CA GLY A 114 5.50 25.46 -9.64
C GLY A 114 4.93 24.50 -8.62
N ILE A 115 4.98 23.21 -8.99
CA ILE A 115 4.60 22.08 -8.13
C ILE A 115 5.81 21.18 -7.96
N GLN A 116 6.07 20.72 -6.75
CA GLN A 116 7.03 19.67 -6.45
C GLN A 116 6.31 18.44 -5.90
N MET A 117 6.63 17.26 -6.41
CA MET A 117 6.26 15.97 -5.85
C MET A 117 7.52 15.31 -5.30
N THR A 118 7.42 14.76 -4.09
CA THR A 118 8.52 14.05 -3.41
C THR A 118 8.07 12.63 -3.07
N PHE A 119 8.98 11.67 -3.17
CA PHE A 119 8.73 10.27 -2.83
C PHE A 119 9.59 9.86 -1.62
N ASP A 120 9.06 8.98 -0.77
CA ASP A 120 9.79 8.44 0.40
C ASP A 120 11.01 7.61 -0.04
N GLU A 121 10.86 6.87 -1.14
CA GLU A 121 11.90 6.07 -1.77
C GLU A 121 12.06 6.47 -3.23
N PRO A 122 13.29 6.46 -3.77
CA PRO A 122 13.56 6.88 -5.14
C PRO A 122 12.93 5.89 -6.14
N LEU A 123 12.07 6.40 -7.01
CA LEU A 123 11.41 5.60 -8.03
C LEU A 123 12.42 5.15 -9.09
N GLU A 124 12.30 3.93 -9.60
CA GLU A 124 13.11 3.51 -10.75
C GLU A 124 12.74 4.35 -11.97
N GLY A 125 13.74 4.78 -12.73
CA GLY A 125 13.53 5.64 -13.91
C GLY A 125 12.59 5.03 -14.93
N GLU A 126 12.63 3.70 -15.11
CA GLU A 126 11.70 2.97 -15.99
C GLU A 126 10.22 3.10 -15.58
N TRP A 127 9.93 3.48 -14.34
CA TRP A 127 8.57 3.69 -13.87
C TRP A 127 7.98 5.03 -14.30
N LEU A 128 8.79 5.95 -14.83
CA LEU A 128 8.36 7.27 -15.24
C LEU A 128 7.19 7.21 -16.25
N GLN A 129 7.19 6.23 -17.15
CA GLN A 129 6.11 6.00 -18.12
C GLN A 129 4.74 5.68 -17.49
N TYR A 130 4.68 5.39 -16.19
CA TYR A 130 3.43 5.16 -15.46
C TYR A 130 2.96 6.41 -14.70
N ILE A 131 3.82 7.42 -14.57
CA ILE A 131 3.56 8.64 -13.79
C ILE A 131 3.24 9.81 -14.72
N VAL A 132 3.84 9.83 -15.91
CA VAL A 132 3.69 10.88 -16.93
C VAL A 132 3.58 10.28 -18.31
N ASP A 133 2.99 11.02 -19.25
CA ASP A 133 2.92 10.63 -20.66
C ASP A 133 4.24 10.96 -21.37
N ILE A 134 5.14 9.96 -21.45
CA ILE A 134 6.44 10.08 -22.10
C ILE A 134 6.52 9.13 -23.32
N GLU A 135 6.81 9.70 -24.50
CA GLU A 135 6.96 8.93 -25.74
C GLU A 135 8.39 8.38 -25.95
N GLU A 136 9.32 8.69 -25.04
CA GLU A 136 10.73 8.34 -25.17
C GLU A 136 11.01 6.88 -24.78
N GLU A 137 11.54 6.09 -25.72
CA GLU A 137 11.84 4.67 -25.49
C GLU A 137 13.07 4.43 -24.59
N ASN A 138 13.95 5.44 -24.42
CA ASN A 138 15.17 5.32 -23.61
C ASN A 138 15.20 6.39 -22.52
N ILE A 139 14.69 6.05 -21.34
CA ILE A 139 14.75 6.89 -20.16
C ILE A 139 16.22 6.96 -19.69
N LEU A 140 16.75 8.17 -19.52
CA LEU A 140 18.16 8.41 -19.20
C LEU A 140 18.47 8.39 -17.70
N ILE A 141 17.45 8.61 -16.88
CA ILE A 141 17.54 8.69 -15.43
C ILE A 141 17.40 7.30 -14.82
N ASP A 142 18.23 6.98 -13.83
CA ASP A 142 18.20 5.69 -13.14
C ASP A 142 17.19 5.72 -11.97
N TYR A 143 17.19 6.82 -11.19
CA TYR A 143 16.32 6.96 -10.02
C TYR A 143 15.72 8.36 -9.89
N ILE A 144 14.53 8.47 -9.30
CA ILE A 144 13.78 9.73 -9.18
C ILE A 144 13.29 9.92 -7.75
N ASP A 145 13.91 10.83 -7.01
CA ASP A 145 13.47 11.25 -5.67
C ASP A 145 12.39 12.34 -5.72
N ARG A 146 12.50 13.22 -6.73
CA ARG A 146 11.60 14.38 -6.89
C ARG A 146 11.25 14.63 -8.33
N ILE A 147 10.01 15.09 -8.53
CA ILE A 147 9.51 15.61 -9.79
C ILE A 147 9.09 17.05 -9.55
N VAL A 148 9.62 17.99 -10.33
CA VAL A 148 9.23 19.40 -10.26
C VAL A 148 8.67 19.88 -11.58
N ILE A 149 7.54 20.56 -11.54
CA ILE A 149 6.88 21.16 -12.70
C ILE A 149 6.92 22.67 -12.49
N THR A 150 7.73 23.36 -13.30
CA THR A 150 7.96 24.80 -13.12
C THR A 150 7.94 25.56 -14.44
N ASP A 151 7.57 26.83 -14.38
CA ASP A 151 7.70 27.76 -15.49
C ASP A 151 9.12 28.33 -15.52
N THR A 152 9.83 28.15 -16.63
CA THR A 152 11.12 28.80 -16.81
C THR A 152 10.91 30.19 -17.40
N GLU A 153 11.25 31.26 -16.67
CA GLU A 153 11.18 32.65 -17.17
C GLU A 153 12.22 32.97 -18.28
N ALA A 154 12.58 32.00 -19.12
CA ALA A 154 13.50 32.18 -20.22
C ALA A 154 12.80 32.76 -21.46
N ASN A 155 12.48 34.06 -21.40
CA ASN A 155 12.10 34.95 -22.52
C ASN A 155 10.69 34.78 -23.14
N ASN A 156 9.78 35.69 -22.77
CA ASN A 156 8.65 36.16 -23.60
C ASN A 156 7.75 35.08 -24.24
N GLY A 157 7.51 33.99 -23.52
CA GLY A 157 6.54 32.97 -23.91
C GLY A 157 6.54 31.71 -23.05
N GLY A 158 6.82 31.84 -21.74
CA GLY A 158 7.02 30.81 -20.70
C GLY A 158 6.87 29.34 -21.14
N GLU A 159 7.97 28.61 -21.04
CA GLU A 159 8.02 27.17 -21.32
C GLU A 159 7.99 26.41 -19.98
N VAL A 160 6.96 25.60 -19.79
CA VAL A 160 6.83 24.73 -18.62
C VAL A 160 7.75 23.53 -18.80
N THR A 161 8.55 23.25 -17.78
CA THR A 161 9.55 22.19 -17.78
C THR A 161 9.28 21.23 -16.62
N PHE A 162 9.46 19.94 -16.88
CA PHE A 162 9.58 18.93 -15.83
C PHE A 162 11.04 18.75 -15.48
N LEU A 163 11.36 18.77 -14.19
CA LEU A 163 12.66 18.42 -13.65
C LEU A 163 12.51 17.10 -12.88
N PHE A 164 13.39 16.16 -13.17
CA PHE A 164 13.53 14.89 -12.45
C PHE A 164 14.86 14.91 -11.72
N ILE A 165 14.84 14.63 -10.43
CA ILE A 165 16.00 14.80 -9.56
C ILE A 165 16.37 13.45 -8.96
N ASP A 166 17.60 13.05 -9.24
CA ASP A 166 18.26 11.91 -8.60
C ASP A 166 19.20 12.44 -7.53
N MET A 167 18.82 12.24 -6.27
CA MET A 167 19.57 12.73 -5.12
C MET A 167 20.82 11.91 -4.85
N GLU A 168 20.88 10.63 -5.24
CA GLU A 168 22.05 9.78 -5.03
C GLU A 168 23.10 10.01 -6.12
N ALA A 169 22.67 10.12 -7.38
CA ALA A 169 23.56 10.42 -8.50
C ALA A 169 23.99 11.89 -8.56
N GLU A 170 23.31 12.78 -7.83
CA GLU A 170 23.50 14.24 -7.90
C GLU A 170 23.28 14.77 -9.32
N GLU A 171 22.20 14.31 -9.96
CA GLU A 171 21.85 14.67 -11.33
C GLU A 171 20.44 15.25 -11.42
N VAL A 172 20.29 16.25 -12.28
CA VAL A 172 18.98 16.80 -12.66
C VAL A 172 18.76 16.52 -14.13
N TYR A 173 17.59 16.00 -14.46
CA TYR A 173 17.13 15.82 -15.83
C TYR A 173 15.96 16.76 -16.07
N GLN A 174 15.86 17.32 -17.26
CA GLN A 174 14.77 18.21 -17.65
C GLN A 174 14.10 17.73 -18.94
N SER A 175 12.79 17.92 -19.01
CA SER A 175 11.99 17.69 -20.20
C SER A 175 11.07 18.87 -20.48
N GLU A 176 11.00 19.26 -21.75
CA GLU A 176 9.98 20.21 -22.23
C GLU A 176 8.61 19.52 -22.20
N THR A 177 7.55 20.33 -22.07
CA THR A 177 6.18 19.84 -21.92
C THR A 177 5.25 20.37 -22.99
N THR A 178 4.13 19.68 -23.16
CA THR A 178 3.03 20.09 -24.05
C THR A 178 2.15 21.21 -23.49
N ILE A 179 2.34 21.61 -22.22
CA ILE A 179 1.49 22.60 -21.54
C ILE A 179 2.13 23.99 -21.48
N SER A 180 1.29 25.02 -21.51
CA SER A 180 1.73 26.41 -21.32
C SER A 180 1.77 26.81 -19.85
N SER A 181 2.52 27.85 -19.52
CA SER A 181 2.53 28.46 -18.17
C SER A 181 1.14 28.83 -17.67
N SER A 182 0.24 29.22 -18.59
CA SER A 182 -1.13 29.55 -18.24
C SER A 182 -1.93 28.34 -17.77
N GLN A 183 -1.66 27.16 -18.33
CA GLN A 183 -2.26 25.90 -17.89
C GLN A 183 -1.66 25.44 -16.56
N LEU A 184 -0.33 25.53 -16.40
CA LEU A 184 0.33 25.24 -15.12
C LEU A 184 -0.26 26.10 -13.99
N ARG A 185 -0.44 27.40 -14.23
CA ARG A 185 -1.05 28.30 -13.23
C ARG A 185 -2.50 27.97 -12.91
N ILE A 186 -3.26 27.44 -13.86
CA ILE A 186 -4.63 26.94 -13.59
C ILE A 186 -4.56 25.68 -12.73
N LEU A 187 -3.63 24.76 -13.00
CA LEU A 187 -3.43 23.54 -12.22
C LEU A 187 -3.05 23.89 -10.77
N THR A 188 -2.07 24.78 -10.58
CA THR A 188 -1.59 25.20 -9.24
C THR A 188 -2.64 25.98 -8.44
N GLN A 189 -3.53 26.72 -9.11
CA GLN A 189 -4.64 27.43 -8.45
C GLN A 189 -5.81 26.51 -8.11
N ARG A 190 -6.09 25.49 -8.93
CA ARG A 190 -7.15 24.51 -8.63
C ARG A 190 -6.82 23.64 -7.44
N SER A 191 -5.54 23.32 -7.25
CA SER A 191 -5.03 22.58 -6.10
C SER A 191 -4.93 23.41 -4.80
N ALA A 192 -5.46 24.65 -4.79
CA ALA A 192 -5.41 25.57 -3.65
C ALA A 192 -6.47 25.34 -2.56
N LEU A 193 -7.12 24.20 -2.52
CA LEU A 193 -8.18 23.91 -1.55
C LEU A 193 -7.62 22.93 -0.51
N GLU A 194 -7.39 23.47 0.69
CA GLU A 194 -6.64 22.90 1.82
C GLU A 194 -5.12 22.81 1.61
N GLN A 195 -4.43 23.79 2.20
CA GLN A 195 -2.98 23.91 2.15
C GLN A 195 -2.45 24.37 3.49
N THR A 196 -1.24 23.92 3.83
CA THR A 196 -0.52 24.40 5.02
C THR A 196 0.79 25.01 4.58
N ALA A 197 1.11 26.19 5.12
CA ALA A 197 2.41 26.82 4.93
C ALA A 197 3.50 25.93 5.54
N VAL A 198 4.55 25.71 4.77
CA VAL A 198 5.70 24.90 5.16
C VAL A 198 6.99 25.64 4.86
N GLU A 199 8.04 25.32 5.59
CA GLU A 199 9.37 25.89 5.39
C GLU A 199 10.39 24.80 5.05
N PRO A 200 11.37 25.10 4.19
CA PRO A 200 12.44 24.16 3.87
C PRO A 200 13.34 23.96 5.10
N HIS A 201 13.68 22.71 5.39
CA HIS A 201 14.49 22.31 6.53
C HIS A 201 15.50 21.24 6.12
N ILE A 202 16.70 21.26 6.72
CA ILE A 202 17.74 20.23 6.52
C ILE A 202 18.04 19.60 7.88
N PHE A 203 17.69 18.33 8.04
CA PHE A 203 18.01 17.54 9.22
C PHE A 203 19.48 17.10 9.26
N GLN A 204 20.02 16.73 8.09
CA GLN A 204 21.40 16.30 7.92
C GLN A 204 22.00 16.91 6.67
N GLU A 205 22.96 17.82 6.82
CA GLU A 205 23.65 18.45 5.71
C GLU A 205 24.60 17.46 5.02
N ARG A 206 24.62 17.47 3.68
CA ARG A 206 25.63 16.76 2.90
C ARG A 206 26.86 17.65 2.73
N GLU A 207 27.98 17.25 3.33
CA GLU A 207 29.25 17.96 3.16
C GLU A 207 29.67 17.97 1.68
N ASP A 208 30.09 19.13 1.18
CA ASP A 208 30.64 19.32 -0.17
C ASP A 208 29.70 18.93 -1.34
N SER A 209 28.38 18.94 -1.14
CA SER A 209 27.36 18.65 -2.18
C SER A 209 26.47 19.86 -2.47
N ASP A 210 26.17 20.08 -3.75
CA ASP A 210 25.14 21.04 -4.18
C ASP A 210 23.71 20.50 -3.92
N PHE A 211 23.55 19.19 -3.71
CA PHE A 211 22.27 18.51 -3.52
C PHE A 211 22.01 18.25 -2.04
N GLN A 212 21.24 19.12 -1.41
CA GLN A 212 20.90 19.00 0.01
C GLN A 212 19.57 18.25 0.20
N PRO A 213 19.43 17.42 1.26
CA PRO A 213 18.21 16.65 1.54
C PRO A 213 17.13 17.53 2.17
N VAL A 214 16.68 18.54 1.41
CA VAL A 214 15.68 19.51 1.87
C VAL A 214 14.34 18.82 2.11
N ARG A 215 13.83 18.90 3.33
CA ARG A 215 12.48 18.50 3.73
C ARG A 215 11.63 19.73 3.98
N TYR A 216 10.32 19.55 4.11
CA TYR A 216 9.39 20.65 4.31
C TYR A 216 8.54 20.37 5.54
N VAL A 217 8.61 21.29 6.50
CA VAL A 217 7.98 21.13 7.80
C VAL A 217 6.99 22.27 8.05
N ALA A 218 5.93 22.01 8.82
CA ALA A 218 4.91 23.02 9.07
C ALA A 218 5.47 24.21 9.87
N SER A 219 5.28 25.42 9.34
CA SER A 219 5.75 26.66 9.97
C SER A 219 4.79 27.18 11.04
N GLU A 220 3.50 26.80 10.95
CA GLU A 220 2.47 27.18 11.93
C GLU A 220 1.74 25.92 12.44
N PRO A 221 1.14 25.98 13.65
CA PRO A 221 0.24 24.93 14.11
C PRO A 221 -0.89 24.68 13.12
N LEU A 222 -1.22 23.42 12.90
CA LEU A 222 -2.27 23.02 11.96
C LEU A 222 -3.30 22.09 12.59
N SER A 223 -4.55 22.28 12.19
CA SER A 223 -5.67 21.41 12.58
C SER A 223 -5.77 20.26 11.59
N GLN A 224 -5.73 19.03 12.08
CA GLN A 224 -5.79 17.83 11.26
C GLN A 224 -6.93 16.92 11.70
N ARG A 225 -7.63 16.34 10.72
CA ARG A 225 -8.81 15.52 10.97
C ARG A 225 -8.46 14.17 11.54
N VAL A 226 -9.23 13.75 12.55
CA VAL A 226 -9.28 12.37 13.05
C VAL A 226 -10.28 11.59 12.23
N TYR A 227 -9.85 10.47 11.65
CA TYR A 227 -10.76 9.56 10.96
C TYR A 227 -11.17 8.42 11.88
N THR A 228 -12.44 8.02 11.80
CA THR A 228 -12.93 6.81 12.45
C THR A 228 -13.66 5.99 11.42
N TYR A 229 -13.33 4.71 11.33
CA TYR A 229 -13.94 3.75 10.41
C TYR A 229 -14.53 2.58 11.20
N GLU A 230 -15.64 2.05 10.70
CA GLU A 230 -16.01 0.67 11.02
C GLU A 230 -15.06 -0.26 10.24
N THR A 231 -14.67 -1.38 10.86
CA THR A 231 -13.77 -2.36 10.24
C THR A 231 -14.45 -3.71 10.17
N THR A 232 -14.34 -4.37 9.03
CA THR A 232 -14.76 -5.76 8.85
C THR A 232 -13.53 -6.67 8.85
N ASN A 233 -13.66 -7.86 9.45
CA ASN A 233 -12.59 -8.86 9.38
C ASN A 233 -12.73 -9.64 8.07
N ILE A 234 -11.61 -9.88 7.41
CA ILE A 234 -11.59 -10.62 6.15
C ILE A 234 -11.58 -12.12 6.44
N SER A 235 -12.39 -12.89 5.70
CA SER A 235 -12.37 -14.35 5.81
C SER A 235 -11.11 -14.93 5.17
N PRO A 236 -10.45 -15.93 5.79
CA PRO A 236 -9.34 -16.64 5.14
C PRO A 236 -9.76 -17.42 3.89
N ASP A 237 -11.06 -17.69 3.69
CA ASP A 237 -11.55 -18.56 2.61
C ASP A 237 -11.18 -18.04 1.21
N GLY A 238 -11.25 -16.72 0.98
CA GLY A 238 -10.85 -16.12 -0.30
C GLY A 238 -9.38 -16.34 -0.61
N PHE A 239 -8.51 -16.22 0.39
CA PHE A 239 -7.07 -16.50 0.25
C PHE A 239 -6.79 -17.99 0.06
N ILE A 240 -7.54 -18.87 0.74
CA ILE A 240 -7.41 -20.32 0.53
C ILE A 240 -7.74 -20.67 -0.93
N GLN A 241 -8.76 -20.04 -1.51
CA GLN A 241 -9.19 -20.29 -2.88
C GLN A 241 -8.21 -19.79 -3.94
N THR A 242 -7.40 -18.77 -3.62
CA THR A 242 -6.57 -18.04 -4.59
C THR A 242 -5.07 -18.28 -4.43
N LEU A 243 -4.57 -18.44 -3.19
CA LEU A 243 -3.14 -18.65 -2.91
C LEU A 243 -2.72 -20.13 -3.03
N PHE A 244 -3.67 -21.06 -2.91
CA PHE A 244 -3.40 -22.50 -3.04
C PHE A 244 -3.80 -23.01 -4.42
N ALA A 245 -2.98 -23.89 -4.99
CA ALA A 245 -3.21 -24.43 -6.33
C ALA A 245 -4.46 -25.32 -6.42
N ASP A 246 -4.79 -26.04 -5.33
CA ASP A 246 -6.01 -26.83 -5.21
C ASP A 246 -6.60 -26.67 -3.79
N PRO A 247 -7.58 -25.76 -3.63
CA PRO A 247 -8.21 -25.47 -2.34
C PRO A 247 -8.84 -26.70 -1.67
N GLY A 248 -9.27 -27.70 -2.45
CA GLY A 248 -9.93 -28.89 -1.94
C GLY A 248 -9.01 -29.83 -1.15
N TYR A 249 -7.69 -29.69 -1.30
CA TYR A 249 -6.70 -30.45 -0.54
C TYR A 249 -6.08 -29.69 0.63
N VAL A 250 -6.47 -28.42 0.83
CA VAL A 250 -5.97 -27.61 1.92
C VAL A 250 -6.50 -28.16 3.24
N LYS A 251 -5.59 -28.42 4.16
CA LYS A 251 -5.91 -28.89 5.51
C LYS A 251 -5.74 -27.76 6.49
N GLN A 252 -6.74 -27.57 7.33
CA GLN A 252 -6.66 -26.69 8.48
C GLN A 252 -6.12 -27.45 9.70
N TYR A 253 -5.21 -26.83 10.42
CA TYR A 253 -4.79 -27.26 11.75
C TYR A 253 -4.60 -26.06 12.69
N PHE A 254 -4.41 -26.36 13.97
CA PHE A 254 -4.20 -25.35 15.01
C PHE A 254 -2.80 -25.54 15.58
N GLN A 255 -1.99 -24.49 15.50
CA GLN A 255 -0.64 -24.45 16.07
C GLN A 255 -0.61 -23.57 17.33
N GLU A 256 0.28 -23.87 18.27
CA GLU A 256 0.42 -23.09 19.50
C GLU A 256 0.86 -21.65 19.17
N GLY A 257 0.06 -20.66 19.55
CA GLY A 257 0.31 -19.23 19.26
C GLY A 257 -0.33 -18.68 17.98
N GLN A 258 -0.95 -19.51 17.14
CA GLN A 258 -1.67 -19.12 15.92
C GLN A 258 -3.18 -19.36 16.08
N SER A 259 -4.03 -18.58 15.39
CA SER A 259 -5.47 -18.79 15.46
C SER A 259 -5.93 -19.94 14.54
N SER A 260 -5.38 -20.01 13.33
CA SER A 260 -5.55 -21.11 12.39
C SER A 260 -4.39 -21.16 11.39
N SER A 261 -4.20 -22.32 10.79
CA SER A 261 -3.05 -22.63 9.98
C SER A 261 -3.47 -23.58 8.85
N TYR A 262 -3.12 -23.27 7.61
CA TYR A 262 -3.63 -23.93 6.40
C TYR A 262 -2.49 -24.37 5.49
N THR A 263 -2.53 -25.61 4.99
CA THR A 263 -1.48 -26.15 4.12
C THR A 263 -1.98 -27.16 3.11
N ASP A 264 -1.37 -27.18 1.92
CA ASP A 264 -1.48 -28.26 0.93
C ASP A 264 -0.32 -29.27 1.02
N GLY A 265 0.58 -29.11 2.00
CA GLY A 265 1.80 -29.89 2.19
C GLY A 265 3.06 -29.28 1.56
N THR A 266 2.91 -28.26 0.71
CA THR A 266 4.02 -27.50 0.12
C THR A 266 4.00 -26.03 0.52
N ARG A 267 2.82 -25.41 0.51
CA ARG A 267 2.59 -24.02 0.88
C ARG A 267 1.92 -23.95 2.25
N MET A 268 2.06 -22.79 2.89
CA MET A 268 1.60 -22.57 4.25
C MET A 268 0.94 -21.20 4.35
N MET A 269 -0.19 -21.12 5.03
CA MET A 269 -0.87 -19.87 5.36
C MET A 269 -1.26 -19.89 6.83
N ASP A 270 -0.68 -18.99 7.60
CA ASP A 270 -0.88 -18.87 9.03
C ASP A 270 -1.65 -17.60 9.37
N MET A 271 -2.61 -17.73 10.28
CA MET A 271 -3.33 -16.62 10.87
C MET A 271 -2.67 -16.28 12.20
N LEU A 272 -1.90 -15.19 12.22
CA LEU A 272 -1.13 -14.75 13.38
C LEU A 272 -1.97 -13.81 14.26
N GLU A 273 -1.53 -13.64 15.50
CA GLU A 273 -2.06 -12.62 16.42
C GLU A 273 -3.59 -12.65 16.61
N GLY A 274 -4.15 -13.86 16.72
CA GLY A 274 -5.60 -14.02 16.87
C GLY A 274 -6.38 -13.85 15.56
N GLY A 275 -5.69 -13.89 14.42
CA GLY A 275 -6.27 -13.77 13.07
C GLY A 275 -6.28 -12.36 12.51
N SER A 276 -5.57 -11.40 13.13
CA SER A 276 -5.45 -10.04 12.60
C SER A 276 -4.47 -9.93 11.44
N LEU A 277 -3.56 -10.91 11.29
CA LEU A 277 -2.55 -10.96 10.24
C LEU A 277 -2.61 -12.29 9.51
N LEU A 278 -2.47 -12.25 8.19
CA LEU A 278 -2.21 -13.41 7.36
C LEU A 278 -0.73 -13.45 7.03
N HIS A 279 -0.12 -14.62 7.17
CA HIS A 279 1.26 -14.90 6.79
C HIS A 279 1.27 -16.11 5.86
N PHE A 280 1.52 -15.88 4.58
CA PHE A 280 1.63 -16.92 3.57
C PHE A 280 3.09 -17.13 3.18
N VAL A 281 3.51 -18.39 3.10
CA VAL A 281 4.84 -18.79 2.61
C VAL A 281 4.76 -19.97 1.65
N GLN A 282 5.65 -19.97 0.66
CA GLN A 282 5.86 -21.10 -0.24
C GLN A 282 7.35 -21.43 -0.41
N PRO A 283 7.70 -22.67 -0.80
CA PRO A 283 9.08 -23.08 -0.95
C PRO A 283 9.78 -22.27 -2.05
N ASP A 284 11.00 -21.84 -1.78
CA ASP A 284 11.88 -21.29 -2.81
C ASP A 284 12.36 -22.40 -3.75
N LEU A 285 11.88 -22.37 -5.00
CA LEU A 285 12.26 -23.29 -6.06
C LEU A 285 13.22 -22.66 -7.09
N SER A 286 13.49 -21.36 -7.01
CA SER A 286 14.18 -20.59 -8.05
C SER A 286 15.71 -20.70 -7.96
N ALA A 287 16.24 -21.32 -6.91
CA ALA A 287 17.67 -21.58 -6.69
C ALA A 287 18.57 -20.33 -6.91
N GLY A 288 18.00 -19.13 -6.77
CA GLY A 288 18.65 -17.83 -6.98
C GLY A 288 19.21 -17.60 -8.40
N ALA A 289 18.81 -18.38 -9.41
CA ALA A 289 19.46 -18.34 -10.74
C ALA A 289 18.69 -17.52 -11.79
N GLN A 290 17.40 -17.24 -11.56
CA GLN A 290 16.60 -16.41 -12.46
C GLN A 290 16.51 -15.00 -11.88
N ILE A 291 17.11 -14.05 -12.58
CA ILE A 291 16.94 -12.62 -12.30
C ILE A 291 15.62 -12.21 -12.96
N SER A 292 14.72 -11.60 -12.17
CA SER A 292 13.50 -11.00 -12.73
C SER A 292 13.86 -9.78 -13.57
N THR A 293 13.14 -9.56 -14.67
CA THR A 293 13.25 -8.31 -15.44
C THR A 293 12.26 -7.25 -14.99
N SER A 294 11.31 -7.61 -14.12
CA SER A 294 10.38 -6.67 -13.48
C SER A 294 10.86 -6.36 -12.06
N SER A 295 10.55 -5.17 -11.57
CA SER A 295 10.76 -4.83 -10.17
C SER A 295 9.88 -5.68 -9.22
N VAL A 296 10.28 -5.76 -7.96
CA VAL A 296 9.60 -6.47 -6.88
C VAL A 296 8.29 -5.79 -6.54
N VAL A 297 8.22 -4.46 -6.64
CA VAL A 297 6.97 -3.70 -6.52
C VAL A 297 6.00 -4.12 -7.60
N ARG A 298 6.45 -4.21 -8.86
CA ARG A 298 5.60 -4.66 -9.98
C ARG A 298 5.15 -6.10 -9.82
N SER A 299 6.05 -6.98 -9.41
CA SER A 299 5.73 -8.40 -9.17
C SER A 299 4.76 -8.57 -8.01
N GLY A 300 4.93 -7.77 -6.95
CA GLY A 300 4.03 -7.71 -5.82
C GLY A 300 2.65 -7.22 -6.22
N GLN A 301 2.58 -6.19 -7.05
CA GLN A 301 1.32 -5.67 -7.59
C GLN A 301 0.55 -6.74 -8.38
N GLU A 302 1.23 -7.46 -9.27
CA GLU A 302 0.61 -8.55 -10.03
C GLU A 302 0.16 -9.71 -9.14
N PHE A 303 0.95 -10.04 -8.11
CA PHE A 303 0.61 -11.08 -7.14
C PHE A 303 -0.64 -10.72 -6.31
N VAL A 304 -0.70 -9.50 -5.77
CA VAL A 304 -1.84 -9.02 -4.99
C VAL A 304 -3.09 -8.89 -5.86
N ASN A 305 -2.95 -8.36 -7.08
CA ASN A 305 -4.05 -8.32 -8.06
C ASN A 305 -4.57 -9.71 -8.45
N GLY A 306 -3.70 -10.73 -8.46
CA GLY A 306 -4.08 -12.10 -8.79
C GLY A 306 -5.17 -12.69 -7.90
N HIS A 307 -5.41 -12.08 -6.74
CA HIS A 307 -6.47 -12.45 -5.80
C HIS A 307 -7.33 -11.26 -5.35
N PHE A 308 -7.32 -10.14 -6.10
CA PHE A 308 -8.00 -8.90 -5.74
C PHE A 308 -7.68 -8.45 -4.30
N GLY A 309 -6.41 -8.56 -3.90
CA GLY A 309 -6.00 -8.44 -2.50
C GLY A 309 -5.93 -7.00 -1.96
N TRP A 310 -6.16 -5.96 -2.77
CA TRP A 310 -6.14 -4.59 -2.29
C TRP A 310 -7.44 -4.26 -1.58
N THR A 311 -7.44 -4.27 -0.25
CA THR A 311 -8.66 -4.06 0.52
C THR A 311 -8.91 -2.60 0.86
N ASP A 312 -7.85 -1.81 0.90
CA ASP A 312 -7.85 -0.40 1.29
C ASP A 312 -6.81 0.36 0.45
N ASP A 313 -6.58 1.63 0.81
CA ASP A 313 -5.59 2.48 0.16
C ASP A 313 -4.16 2.16 0.61
N PHE A 314 -3.59 1.12 0.02
CA PHE A 314 -2.18 0.78 0.14
C PHE A 314 -1.37 1.35 -1.04
N TYR A 315 -0.21 1.93 -0.73
CA TYR A 315 0.74 2.48 -1.69
C TYR A 315 2.14 1.93 -1.43
N ALA A 316 2.96 1.82 -2.48
CA ALA A 316 4.34 1.35 -2.36
C ALA A 316 5.17 2.38 -1.60
N THR A 317 5.79 1.97 -0.48
CA THR A 317 6.54 2.87 0.40
C THR A 317 7.96 2.42 0.69
N SER A 318 8.30 1.16 0.41
CA SER A 318 9.65 0.63 0.56
C SER A 318 9.88 -0.55 -0.37
N TRP A 319 11.06 -0.65 -0.95
CA TRP A 319 11.49 -1.81 -1.72
C TRP A 319 13.01 -1.96 -1.72
N ASN A 320 13.48 -3.20 -1.84
CA ASN A 320 14.91 -3.50 -1.92
C ASN A 320 15.13 -4.74 -2.80
N GLU A 321 15.97 -4.61 -3.83
CA GLU A 321 16.33 -5.70 -4.76
C GLU A 321 17.82 -6.07 -4.73
N SER A 322 18.56 -5.58 -3.73
CA SER A 322 20.00 -5.80 -3.59
C SER A 322 20.35 -7.03 -2.73
N GLY A 323 19.33 -7.66 -2.13
CA GLY A 323 19.46 -8.73 -1.15
C GLY A 323 19.56 -10.15 -1.72
N THR A 324 19.49 -11.15 -0.83
CA THR A 324 19.25 -12.55 -1.22
C THR A 324 17.81 -12.75 -1.71
N TYR A 325 16.91 -11.93 -1.19
CA TYR A 325 15.51 -11.86 -1.55
C TYR A 325 15.17 -10.40 -1.80
N ASP A 326 14.31 -10.17 -2.77
CA ASP A 326 13.77 -8.84 -3.01
C ASP A 326 12.59 -8.63 -2.08
N GLN A 327 12.41 -7.41 -1.59
CA GLN A 327 11.34 -7.06 -0.66
C GLN A 327 10.57 -5.85 -1.17
N ALA A 328 9.26 -5.83 -0.95
CA ALA A 328 8.40 -4.68 -1.18
C ALA A 328 7.40 -4.53 -0.03
N GLU A 329 7.22 -3.29 0.44
CA GLU A 329 6.23 -2.91 1.44
C GLU A 329 5.23 -1.93 0.84
N PHE A 330 3.95 -2.17 1.13
CA PHE A 330 2.86 -1.26 0.81
C PHE A 330 2.19 -0.82 2.10
N THR A 331 2.10 0.48 2.34
CA THR A 331 1.60 1.04 3.60
C THR A 331 0.18 1.57 3.43
N LEU A 332 -0.70 1.29 4.39
CA LEU A 332 -2.05 1.82 4.46
C LEU A 332 -1.99 3.35 4.59
N HIS A 333 -2.78 4.03 3.77
CA HIS A 333 -2.99 5.47 3.85
C HIS A 333 -4.45 5.75 4.16
N VAL A 334 -4.68 6.79 4.96
CA VAL A 334 -6.01 7.28 5.32
C VAL A 334 -6.03 8.77 5.06
N GLY A 335 -7.06 9.26 4.37
CA GLY A 335 -7.10 10.67 3.93
C GLY A 335 -5.87 11.06 3.11
N GLY A 336 -5.27 10.09 2.41
CA GLY A 336 -4.06 10.25 1.60
C GLY A 336 -2.75 10.43 2.37
N MET A 337 -2.74 10.27 3.69
CA MET A 337 -1.52 10.24 4.51
C MET A 337 -1.20 8.82 5.03
N PRO A 338 0.08 8.44 5.17
CA PRO A 338 0.47 7.11 5.62
C PRO A 338 0.10 6.85 7.08
N VAL A 339 -0.16 5.60 7.41
CA VAL A 339 -0.18 5.10 8.79
C VAL A 339 1.22 4.61 9.13
N LEU A 340 1.84 5.16 10.17
CA LEU A 340 3.23 4.84 10.55
C LEU A 340 3.36 4.15 11.91
N ASP A 341 2.27 4.04 12.66
CA ASP A 341 2.27 3.34 13.94
C ASP A 341 0.84 2.93 14.30
N ALA A 342 0.71 1.97 15.22
CA ALA A 342 -0.57 1.48 15.68
C ALA A 342 -0.53 1.07 17.16
N ASN A 343 -1.70 0.81 17.74
CA ASN A 343 -1.81 0.20 19.07
C ASN A 343 -1.39 -1.30 19.11
N SER A 344 -0.49 -1.70 18.20
CA SER A 344 0.15 -3.00 18.06
C SER A 344 1.64 -2.80 17.82
N ASN A 345 2.49 -3.62 18.43
CA ASN A 345 3.95 -3.54 18.26
C ASN A 345 4.45 -4.19 16.95
N ASN A 346 3.56 -4.42 15.99
CA ASN A 346 3.85 -5.09 14.73
C ASN A 346 3.33 -4.24 13.56
N GLU A 347 4.25 -3.74 12.73
CA GLU A 347 3.96 -2.82 11.63
C GLU A 347 3.07 -3.46 10.55
N ASN A 348 3.08 -4.80 10.45
CA ASN A 348 2.23 -5.55 9.53
C ASN A 348 0.72 -5.40 9.78
N HIS A 349 0.30 -4.71 10.85
CA HIS A 349 -1.11 -4.31 11.03
C HIS A 349 -1.56 -3.18 10.11
N TYR A 350 -0.63 -2.43 9.52
CA TYR A 350 -0.93 -1.36 8.58
C TYR A 350 -0.04 -1.42 7.33
N LYS A 351 0.70 -2.52 7.13
CA LYS A 351 1.54 -2.78 5.97
C LYS A 351 1.22 -4.13 5.33
N ILE A 352 1.32 -4.18 4.01
CA ILE A 352 1.45 -5.40 3.24
C ILE A 352 2.92 -5.59 2.90
N GLU A 353 3.50 -6.72 3.32
CA GLU A 353 4.90 -7.05 3.07
C GLU A 353 4.99 -8.25 2.11
N LEU A 354 5.86 -8.14 1.11
CA LEU A 354 6.09 -9.16 0.10
C LEU A 354 7.58 -9.45 -0.01
N GLN A 355 7.93 -10.73 -0.14
CA GLN A 355 9.28 -11.17 -0.44
C GLN A 355 9.30 -12.02 -1.71
N ARG A 356 10.23 -11.73 -2.61
CA ARG A 356 10.43 -12.42 -3.89
C ARG A 356 11.76 -13.15 -3.91
N SER A 357 11.76 -14.37 -4.47
CA SER A 357 12.96 -15.09 -4.85
C SER A 357 12.94 -15.42 -6.34
N GLY A 358 13.84 -14.80 -7.10
CA GLY A 358 13.83 -14.87 -8.56
C GLY A 358 12.58 -14.24 -9.14
N THR A 359 11.66 -15.03 -9.71
CA THR A 359 10.42 -14.53 -10.32
C THR A 359 9.16 -14.83 -9.49
N GLU A 360 9.30 -15.46 -8.32
CA GLU A 360 8.16 -15.92 -7.52
C GLU A 360 8.11 -15.19 -6.18
N ILE A 361 6.92 -14.72 -5.79
CA ILE A 361 6.65 -14.28 -4.42
C ILE A 361 6.67 -15.52 -3.51
N ILE A 362 7.55 -15.52 -2.52
CA ILE A 362 7.74 -16.63 -1.58
C ILE A 362 7.14 -16.36 -0.21
N GLU A 363 6.90 -15.09 0.13
CA GLU A 363 6.31 -14.67 1.40
C GLU A 363 5.38 -13.48 1.18
N TYR A 364 4.26 -13.49 1.88
CA TYR A 364 3.22 -12.45 1.84
C TYR A 364 2.61 -12.30 3.23
N ILE A 365 2.76 -11.10 3.81
CA ILE A 365 2.19 -10.75 5.11
C ILE A 365 1.23 -9.59 4.91
N ARG A 366 0.04 -9.65 5.52
CA ARG A 366 -0.94 -8.58 5.41
C ARG A 366 -1.88 -8.46 6.61
N PRO A 367 -2.52 -7.29 6.80
CA PRO A 367 -3.64 -7.14 7.71
C PRO A 367 -4.87 -7.89 7.18
N MET A 368 -5.65 -8.45 8.10
CA MET A 368 -6.88 -9.23 7.84
C MET A 368 -8.15 -8.47 8.22
N PHE A 369 -8.14 -7.16 7.96
CA PHE A 369 -9.32 -6.30 8.08
C PHE A 369 -9.41 -5.39 6.86
N GLN A 370 -10.61 -4.82 6.69
CA GLN A 370 -10.90 -3.80 5.71
C GLN A 370 -11.67 -2.66 6.39
N LEU A 371 -11.41 -1.43 5.97
CA LEU A 371 -12.16 -0.25 6.39
C LEU A 371 -13.46 -0.15 5.57
N ASP A 372 -14.54 0.26 6.21
CA ASP A 372 -15.75 0.62 5.48
C ASP A 372 -15.49 1.80 4.53
N LEU A 373 -16.20 1.84 3.40
CA LEU A 373 -15.99 2.82 2.32
C LEU A 373 -16.00 4.29 2.78
N ASN A 374 -16.76 4.61 3.83
CA ASN A 374 -16.85 5.98 4.33
C ASN A 374 -16.53 5.99 5.83
N PRO A 375 -15.67 6.93 6.28
CA PRO A 375 -15.49 7.16 7.70
C PRO A 375 -16.78 7.70 8.33
N PHE A 376 -16.87 7.61 9.65
CA PHE A 376 -17.89 8.34 10.38
C PHE A 376 -17.75 9.85 10.15
N GLU A 377 -18.87 10.52 9.91
CA GLU A 377 -18.95 11.98 9.83
C GLU A 377 -18.86 12.60 11.23
N ILE A 378 -17.67 12.50 11.84
CA ILE A 378 -17.33 13.13 13.11
C ILE A 378 -16.37 14.27 12.79
N ASP A 379 -16.77 15.49 13.14
CA ASP A 379 -15.94 16.68 13.06
C ASP A 379 -15.02 16.74 14.29
N THR A 380 -14.01 15.88 14.30
CA THR A 380 -12.96 15.84 15.33
C THR A 380 -11.63 16.11 14.67
N ASN A 381 -10.99 17.20 15.11
CA ASN A 381 -9.65 17.56 14.68
C ASN A 381 -8.72 17.60 15.89
N VAL A 382 -7.45 17.30 15.65
CA VAL A 382 -6.34 17.49 16.57
C VAL A 382 -5.53 18.69 16.09
N GLU A 383 -5.14 19.55 17.01
CA GLU A 383 -4.21 20.64 16.74
C GLU A 383 -2.79 20.10 16.91
N LEU A 384 -2.00 20.14 15.84
CA LEU A 384 -0.60 19.78 15.84
C LEU A 384 0.24 21.05 15.94
N PRO A 385 1.30 21.06 16.76
CA PRO A 385 2.22 22.20 16.85
C PRO A 385 2.96 22.41 15.53
N SER A 386 3.55 23.60 15.35
CA SER A 386 4.55 23.81 14.30
C SER A 386 5.78 22.91 14.56
N TYR A 387 6.65 22.77 13.56
CA TYR A 387 7.86 21.99 13.75
C TYR A 387 8.83 22.63 14.76
N GLU A 388 8.94 23.97 14.80
CA GLU A 388 9.74 24.66 15.83
C GLU A 388 9.22 24.35 17.25
N GLU A 389 7.89 24.40 17.46
CA GLU A 389 7.28 24.01 18.73
C GLU A 389 7.48 22.51 19.05
N LEU A 390 7.50 21.65 18.03
CA LEU A 390 7.78 20.22 18.18
C LEU A 390 9.21 19.99 18.68
N GLU A 391 10.20 20.71 18.14
CA GLU A 391 11.59 20.62 18.58
C GLU A 391 11.74 21.02 20.05
N GLU A 392 11.07 22.09 20.48
CA GLU A 392 11.03 22.50 21.90
C GLU A 392 10.48 21.37 22.78
N ILE A 393 9.38 20.74 22.39
CA ILE A 393 8.77 19.63 23.14
C ILE A 393 9.73 18.43 23.23
N ILE A 394 10.39 18.08 22.13
CA ILE A 394 11.33 16.95 22.06
C ILE A 394 12.52 17.18 23.01
N GLU A 395 13.04 18.41 23.04
CA GLU A 395 14.14 18.79 23.94
C GLU A 395 13.69 18.83 25.41
N GLU A 396 12.53 19.42 25.71
CA GLU A 396 12.02 19.55 27.08
C GLU A 396 11.72 18.20 27.75
N GLU A 397 11.20 17.24 26.97
CA GLU A 397 10.86 15.90 27.45
C GLU A 397 12.03 14.90 27.35
N ASP A 398 13.24 15.35 26.96
CA ASP A 398 14.45 14.54 26.78
C ASP A 398 14.19 13.26 25.92
N MET A 399 13.33 13.35 24.90
CA MET A 399 12.87 12.17 24.14
C MET A 399 13.99 11.58 23.28
N PHE A 400 14.63 12.41 22.46
CA PHE A 400 15.76 12.08 21.61
C PHE A 400 16.57 13.35 21.30
N PRO A 401 17.88 13.23 21.04
CA PRO A 401 18.67 14.40 20.66
C PRO A 401 18.25 14.88 19.27
N LEU A 402 17.97 16.19 19.10
CA LEU A 402 17.57 16.76 17.81
C LEU A 402 18.54 16.42 16.67
N SER A 403 19.84 16.37 16.97
CA SER A 403 20.88 15.98 16.00
C SER A 403 20.79 14.54 15.47
N ALA A 404 19.93 13.69 16.04
CA ALA A 404 19.70 12.33 15.58
C ALA A 404 18.41 12.19 14.75
N ILE A 405 17.64 13.27 14.61
CA ILE A 405 16.49 13.31 13.70
C ILE A 405 17.04 13.39 12.28
N GLU A 406 16.54 12.51 11.42
CA GLU A 406 16.95 12.43 10.01
C GLU A 406 15.82 12.89 9.07
N ASP A 407 14.57 12.85 9.56
CA ASP A 407 13.38 13.31 8.88
C ASP A 407 12.25 13.60 9.87
N ALA A 408 11.23 14.37 9.48
CA ALA A 408 10.00 14.56 10.23
C ALA A 408 8.81 14.79 9.31
N LYS A 409 7.68 14.11 9.60
CA LYS A 409 6.43 14.30 8.87
C LYS A 409 5.20 14.05 9.74
N ILE A 410 4.06 14.52 9.26
CA ILE A 410 2.77 14.23 9.87
C ILE A 410 2.20 12.98 9.21
N ALA A 411 1.72 12.05 10.02
CA ALA A 411 1.15 10.79 9.59
C ALA A 411 0.09 10.32 10.61
N TYR A 412 -0.57 9.20 10.32
CA TYR A 412 -1.58 8.63 11.20
C TYR A 412 -1.00 7.59 12.16
N TYR A 413 -1.44 7.68 13.42
CA TYR A 413 -1.40 6.59 14.38
C TYR A 413 -2.75 5.87 14.38
N MET A 414 -2.74 4.54 14.20
CA MET A 414 -3.94 3.72 14.17
C MET A 414 -4.23 3.10 15.55
N SER A 415 -5.37 3.43 16.15
CA SER A 415 -5.93 2.68 17.28
C SER A 415 -7.11 1.83 16.81
N ARG A 416 -6.87 0.53 16.64
CA ARG A 416 -7.92 -0.43 16.29
C ARG A 416 -8.39 -1.22 17.51
N GLN A 417 -9.69 -1.17 17.79
CA GLN A 417 -10.32 -1.92 18.88
C GLN A 417 -11.70 -2.43 18.45
N ASN A 418 -11.93 -3.73 18.63
CA ASN A 418 -13.17 -4.40 18.19
C ASN A 418 -13.40 -4.21 16.68
N SER A 419 -14.54 -3.63 16.31
CA SER A 419 -14.96 -3.35 14.92
C SER A 419 -14.70 -1.90 14.51
N PHE A 420 -13.81 -1.17 15.20
CA PHE A 420 -13.52 0.22 14.89
C PHE A 420 -12.01 0.47 14.80
N ALA A 421 -11.62 1.31 13.86
CA ALA A 421 -10.28 1.88 13.74
C ALA A 421 -10.38 3.40 13.82
N VAL A 422 -9.58 3.99 14.71
CA VAL A 422 -9.41 5.44 14.83
C VAL A 422 -8.02 5.80 14.34
N PHE A 423 -7.93 6.78 13.45
CA PHE A 423 -6.69 7.28 12.88
C PHE A 423 -6.49 8.70 13.38
N GLU A 424 -5.55 8.85 14.31
CA GLU A 424 -5.21 10.12 14.94
C GLU A 424 -3.96 10.70 14.27
N PRO A 425 -4.01 11.93 13.73
CA PRO A 425 -2.84 12.52 13.09
C PRO A 425 -1.82 12.87 14.17
N SER A 426 -0.54 12.68 13.88
CA SER A 426 0.54 12.92 14.82
C SER A 426 1.84 13.26 14.09
N TRP A 427 2.74 13.93 14.81
CA TRP A 427 4.11 14.10 14.36
C TRP A 427 4.90 12.80 14.51
N PHE A 428 5.64 12.46 13.46
CA PHE A 428 6.60 11.37 13.44
C PHE A 428 7.96 11.91 13.06
N VAL A 429 9.00 11.45 13.74
CA VAL A 429 10.40 11.71 13.40
C VAL A 429 11.08 10.42 12.99
N PHE A 430 11.96 10.48 12.01
CA PHE A 430 12.80 9.34 11.64
C PHE A 430 14.11 9.42 12.42
N VAL A 431 14.39 8.40 13.22
CA VAL A 431 15.57 8.33 14.08
C VAL A 431 16.10 6.91 14.08
N ARG A 432 17.40 6.73 13.75
CA ARG A 432 18.08 5.42 13.77
C ARG A 432 17.40 4.36 12.90
N GLY A 433 16.91 4.76 11.73
CA GLY A 433 16.30 3.84 10.77
C GLY A 433 14.84 3.49 11.04
N GLN A 434 14.16 4.17 11.99
CA GLN A 434 12.74 3.92 12.28
C GLN A 434 11.97 5.21 12.51
N TRP A 435 10.71 5.24 12.07
CA TRP A 435 9.77 6.29 12.42
C TRP A 435 9.34 6.15 13.88
N GLN A 436 9.33 7.25 14.62
CA GLN A 436 8.95 7.31 16.02
C GLN A 436 7.87 8.38 16.20
N ARG A 437 6.73 8.01 16.79
CA ARG A 437 5.66 8.94 17.11
C ARG A 437 6.11 9.88 18.23
N VAL A 438 5.91 11.18 18.04
CA VAL A 438 6.16 12.18 19.09
C VAL A 438 4.88 12.36 19.91
N SER A 439 4.98 12.10 21.21
CA SER A 439 3.88 12.30 22.15
C SER A 439 3.82 13.77 22.54
N ILE A 440 2.81 14.48 22.05
CA ILE A 440 2.58 15.89 22.39
C ILE A 440 1.81 15.93 23.72
N PRO A 441 2.34 16.56 24.80
CA PRO A 441 1.60 16.73 26.04
C PRO A 441 0.31 17.53 25.79
N ASP A 442 -0.81 17.08 26.35
CA ASP A 442 -2.10 17.78 26.20
C ASP A 442 -1.97 19.25 26.65
N ARG A 443 -2.05 20.19 25.70
CA ARG A 443 -2.10 21.64 25.97
C ARG A 443 -3.33 22.04 26.83
N ASN A 444 -4.31 21.15 27.03
CA ASN A 444 -5.57 21.40 27.73
C ASN A 444 -5.53 21.24 29.26
N ASP A 445 -4.42 20.80 29.87
CA ASP A 445 -4.36 20.61 31.33
C ASP A 445 -3.91 21.84 32.14
N GLN A 446 -3.72 23.00 31.50
CA GLN A 446 -3.32 24.24 32.21
C GLN A 446 -4.47 25.18 32.67
N GLU A 447 -5.75 24.87 32.44
CA GLU A 447 -6.87 25.64 33.01
C GLU A 447 -7.93 24.79 33.73
N VAL A 448 -7.50 23.96 34.69
CA VAL A 448 -8.38 23.60 35.82
C VAL A 448 -7.83 24.21 37.09
N MET A 449 -8.10 25.51 37.26
CA MET A 449 -7.95 26.20 38.53
C MET A 449 -8.69 25.41 39.63
N PRO A 450 -8.02 25.03 40.74
CA PRO A 450 -8.65 24.29 41.82
C PRO A 450 -9.38 25.29 42.72
N ASN A 451 -10.50 25.85 42.25
CA ASN A 451 -11.45 26.49 43.16
C ASN A 451 -12.45 25.45 43.65
N GLY A 452 -11.97 24.65 44.61
CA GLY A 452 -12.84 23.99 45.56
C GLY A 452 -13.61 25.03 46.39
N LEU A 453 -14.94 24.88 46.38
CA LEU A 453 -15.88 25.08 47.49
C LEU A 453 -15.70 26.30 48.40
N GLU A 454 -16.63 27.25 48.28
CA GLU A 454 -17.48 27.70 49.39
C GLU A 454 -18.95 27.78 48.96
#